data_AF-I0KZF3-F1
#
_entry.id   AF-I0KZF3-F1
#
_cell.length_a   1.000
_cell.length_b   1.000
_cell.length_c   1.000
_cell.angle_alpha   90.00
_cell.angle_beta   90.00
_cell.angle_gamma   90.00
#
_symmetry.space_group_name_H-M   'P 1'
#
loop_
_entity.id
_entity.type
_entity.pdbx_description
1 polymer ?
#
loop_
_entity_poly.entity_id
_entity_poly.type
_entity_poly.pdbx_seq_one_letter_code
_entity_poly.pdbx_strand_id
1 'polypeptide(L)'
;MALTREGSRLITVDGIVYRWRVRGKPTYAQALCERPLTLAIEQADRKGSVLLVTMPQDHPSNWIGGPPVPVLPSTVAAVVRKALAEGWRPNQPAAAFHMAAPDLSPKPRTP
;
A
#
# COMPACT_ATOMS: atom_id res chain seq x y z
N MET A 1 -5.95 -13.99 6.34
CA MET A 1 -5.73 -12.64 6.91
C MET A 1 -6.85 -11.73 6.45
N ALA A 2 -7.35 -10.83 7.30
CA ALA A 2 -8.33 -9.82 6.93
C ALA A 2 -7.91 -8.49 7.59
N LEU A 3 -8.00 -7.38 6.87
CA LEU A 3 -7.66 -6.07 7.44
C LEU A 3 -8.67 -5.67 8.52
N THR A 4 -8.18 -5.37 9.73
CA THR A 4 -9.05 -4.83 10.78
C THR A 4 -9.57 -3.46 10.35
N ARG A 5 -10.83 -3.14 10.69
CA ARG A 5 -11.48 -1.87 10.30
C ARG A 5 -10.76 -0.64 10.85
N GLU A 6 -10.18 -0.76 12.04
CA GLU A 6 -9.44 0.32 12.69
C GLU A 6 -8.13 0.67 11.96
N GLY A 7 -7.94 1.96 11.66
CA GLY A 7 -6.79 2.47 10.91
C GLY A 7 -6.80 2.15 9.41
N SER A 8 -7.86 1.52 8.90
CA SER A 8 -8.06 1.29 7.48
C SER A 8 -8.84 2.44 6.83
N ARG A 9 -8.54 2.71 5.56
CA ARG A 9 -9.21 3.72 4.73
C ARG A 9 -9.89 3.02 3.57
N LEU A 10 -10.98 3.60 3.07
CA LEU A 10 -11.67 3.12 1.88
C LEU A 10 -11.30 3.98 0.68
N ILE A 11 -11.28 3.35 -0.50
CA ILE A 11 -11.15 4.04 -1.79
C ILE A 11 -11.95 3.28 -2.84
N THR A 12 -12.58 4.02 -3.75
CA THR A 12 -13.23 3.42 -4.92
C THR A 12 -12.30 3.56 -6.11
N VAL A 13 -11.94 2.45 -6.73
CA VAL A 13 -11.11 2.40 -7.94
C VAL A 13 -11.90 1.66 -9.01
N ASP A 14 -12.17 2.32 -10.13
CA ASP A 14 -12.91 1.76 -11.26
C ASP A 14 -14.25 1.09 -10.86
N GLY A 15 -14.96 1.70 -9.92
CA GLY A 15 -16.26 1.23 -9.42
C GLY A 15 -16.20 0.14 -8.34
N ILE A 16 -15.01 -0.33 -7.96
CA ILE A 16 -14.83 -1.34 -6.91
C ILE A 16 -14.30 -0.67 -5.64
N VAL A 17 -14.92 -0.98 -4.50
CA VAL A 17 -14.48 -0.47 -3.19
C VAL A 17 -13.35 -1.34 -2.63
N TYR A 18 -12.23 -0.70 -2.34
CA TYR A 18 -11.06 -1.30 -1.71
C TYR A 18 -10.85 -0.72 -0.31
N ARG A 19 -10.39 -1.58 0.59
CA ARG A 19 -9.89 -1.21 1.91
C ARG A 19 -8.38 -1.26 1.89
N TRP A 20 -7.73 -0.19 2.33
CA TRP A 20 -6.28 -0.12 2.41
C TRP A 20 -5.81 0.37 3.77
N ARG A 21 -4.61 -0.05 4.15
CA ARG A 21 -4.02 0.29 5.44
C ARG A 21 -2.51 0.36 5.36
N VAL A 22 -1.98 1.37 6.04
CA VAL A 22 -0.58 1.41 6.45
C VAL A 22 -0.50 0.90 7.89
N ARG A 23 0.48 0.05 8.20
CA ARG A 23 0.68 -0.44 9.57
C ARG A 23 0.95 0.76 10.50
N GLY A 24 0.33 0.79 11.67
CA GLY A 24 0.51 1.90 12.61
C GLY A 24 1.85 1.84 13.36
N LYS A 25 2.24 0.65 13.82
CA LYS A 25 3.52 0.42 14.50
C LYS A 25 4.54 -0.16 13.50
N PRO A 26 5.71 0.46 13.30
CA PRO A 26 6.74 -0.09 12.43
C PRO A 26 7.22 -1.45 12.94
N THR A 27 7.70 -2.29 12.04
CA THR A 27 8.59 -3.38 12.44
C THR A 27 9.94 -2.82 12.90
N TYR A 28 10.76 -3.61 13.59
CA TYR A 28 12.09 -3.16 14.04
C TYR A 28 12.93 -2.64 12.86
N ALA A 29 12.98 -3.40 11.76
CA ALA A 29 13.70 -2.99 10.55
C ALA A 29 13.11 -1.74 9.88
N GLN A 30 11.78 -1.54 9.94
CA GLN A 30 11.15 -0.29 9.47
C GLN A 30 11.44 0.89 10.40
N ALA A 31 11.62 0.64 11.69
CA ALA A 31 11.96 1.68 12.66
C ALA A 31 13.38 2.21 12.45
N LEU A 32 14.30 1.34 12.00
CA LEU A 32 15.68 1.68 11.64
C LEU A 32 15.85 2.14 10.19
N CYS A 33 14.77 2.30 9.42
CA CYS A 33 14.82 2.60 7.97
C CYS A 33 15.60 1.55 7.14
N GLU A 34 15.81 0.35 7.65
CA GLU A 34 16.42 -0.78 6.91
C GLU A 34 15.41 -1.47 5.98
N ARG A 35 14.11 -1.24 6.22
CA ARG A 35 13.03 -1.73 5.38
C ARG A 35 12.02 -0.62 5.09
N PRO A 36 11.59 -0.50 3.83
CA PRO A 36 10.55 0.45 3.42
C PRO A 36 9.18 0.17 4.06
N LEU A 37 8.30 1.17 3.93
CA LEU A 37 6.90 1.07 4.31
C LEU A 37 6.15 -0.01 3.50
N THR A 38 5.30 -0.78 4.18
CA THR A 38 4.39 -1.74 3.53
C THR A 38 2.95 -1.26 3.64
N LEU A 39 2.28 -1.20 2.49
CA LEU A 39 0.87 -0.88 2.32
C LEU A 39 0.10 -2.17 2.03
N ALA A 40 -0.98 -2.42 2.77
CA ALA A 40 -1.86 -3.55 2.54
C ALA A 40 -3.19 -3.09 1.94
N ILE A 41 -3.68 -3.79 0.91
CA ILE A 41 -4.93 -3.47 0.22
C ILE A 41 -5.75 -4.75 0.01
N GLU A 42 -7.04 -4.71 0.28
CA GLU A 42 -8.00 -5.80 0.00
C GLU A 42 -9.29 -5.22 -0.59
N GLN A 43 -10.11 -6.05 -1.22
CA GLN A 43 -11.46 -5.65 -1.61
C GLN A 43 -12.36 -5.52 -0.37
N ALA A 44 -13.13 -4.44 -0.26
CA ALA A 44 -13.87 -4.14 0.97
C ALA A 44 -15.06 -5.08 1.21
N ASP A 45 -15.73 -5.50 0.13
CA ASP A 45 -16.97 -6.28 0.16
C ASP A 45 -16.75 -7.79 0.27
N ARG A 46 -15.56 -8.28 -0.07
CA ARG A 46 -15.27 -9.72 -0.14
C ARG A 46 -13.88 -10.03 0.40
N LYS A 47 -13.80 -11.10 1.19
CA LYS A 47 -12.51 -11.66 1.63
C LYS A 47 -11.91 -12.44 0.46
N GLY A 48 -10.79 -11.96 -0.07
CA GLY A 48 -10.04 -12.62 -1.13
C GLY A 48 -8.54 -12.43 -0.93
N SER A 49 -7.81 -12.15 -2.02
CA SER A 49 -6.37 -11.91 -1.97
C SER A 49 -6.06 -10.51 -1.43
N VAL A 50 -5.06 -10.42 -0.56
CA VAL A 50 -4.50 -9.15 -0.06
C VAL A 50 -3.30 -8.77 -0.91
N LEU A 51 -3.27 -7.53 -1.37
CA LEU A 51 -2.14 -6.92 -2.04
C LEU A 51 -1.22 -6.26 -1.01
N LEU A 52 0.04 -6.66 -0.98
CA LEU A 52 1.10 -6.09 -0.16
C LEU A 52 2.07 -5.32 -1.05
N VAL A 53 2.13 -4.01 -0.84
CA VAL A 53 2.90 -3.08 -1.67
C VAL A 53 4.04 -2.51 -0.87
N THR A 54 5.25 -2.69 -1.38
CA THR A 54 6.46 -2.04 -0.85
C THR A 54 6.55 -0.63 -1.42
N MET A 55 6.43 0.38 -0.55
CA MET A 55 6.49 1.80 -0.94
C MET A 55 7.94 2.29 -0.92
N PRO A 56 8.31 3.33 -1.69
CA PRO A 56 9.68 3.87 -1.67
C PRO A 56 10.00 4.66 -0.40
N GLN A 57 8.97 5.16 0.31
CA GLN A 57 9.16 5.92 1.55
C GLN A 57 9.38 5.03 2.79
N ASP A 58 10.04 5.62 3.78
CA ASP A 58 10.17 5.06 5.12
C ASP A 58 8.84 5.03 5.88
N HIS A 59 8.81 4.22 6.94
CA HIS A 59 7.65 4.18 7.83
C HIS A 59 7.48 5.54 8.53
N PRO A 60 6.26 6.12 8.59
CA PRO A 60 6.03 7.47 9.14
C PRO A 60 6.34 7.58 10.64
N SER A 61 6.44 6.47 11.35
CA SER A 61 6.81 6.38 12.76
C SER A 61 8.20 5.76 12.99
N ASN A 62 9.14 5.94 12.05
CA ASN A 62 10.53 5.47 12.21
C ASN A 62 11.27 6.22 13.33
N TRP A 63 12.42 5.70 13.75
CA TRP A 63 13.25 6.24 14.84
C TRP A 63 14.43 7.09 14.35
N ILE A 64 14.76 7.02 13.05
CA ILE A 64 15.91 7.70 12.47
C ILE A 64 15.60 9.17 12.15
N GLY A 65 14.31 9.52 12.04
CA GLY A 65 13.84 10.89 11.79
C GLY A 65 13.65 11.20 10.31
N GLY A 66 12.84 12.23 10.04
CA GLY A 66 12.45 12.67 8.69
C GLY A 66 10.95 12.99 8.64
N PRO A 67 10.51 13.93 7.78
CA PRO A 67 9.09 14.25 7.68
C PRO A 67 8.32 13.01 7.15
N PRO A 68 7.24 12.58 7.82
CA PRO A 68 6.48 11.42 7.37
C PRO A 68 5.85 11.72 6.01
N VAL A 69 6.17 10.91 5.00
CA VAL A 69 5.56 11.02 3.67
C VAL A 69 4.27 10.19 3.63
N PRO A 70 3.08 10.83 3.63
CA PRO A 70 1.82 10.10 3.66
C PRO A 70 1.60 9.34 2.34
N VAL A 71 0.98 8.17 2.45
CA VAL A 71 0.45 7.46 1.27
C VAL A 71 -0.82 8.17 0.82
N LEU A 72 -0.83 8.70 -0.40
CA LEU A 72 -1.98 9.40 -0.96
C LEU A 72 -3.01 8.42 -1.54
N PRO A 73 -4.33 8.72 -1.46
CA PRO A 73 -5.35 7.90 -2.11
C PRO A 73 -5.13 7.73 -3.62
N SER A 74 -4.63 8.76 -4.31
CA SER A 74 -4.29 8.68 -5.74
C SER A 74 -3.20 7.66 -6.04
N THR A 75 -2.19 7.57 -5.16
CA THR A 75 -1.15 6.53 -5.22
C THR A 75 -1.74 5.14 -5.04
N VAL A 76 -2.66 4.97 -4.08
CA VAL A 76 -3.34 3.68 -3.86
C VAL A 76 -4.14 3.28 -5.10
N ALA A 77 -4.85 4.21 -5.73
CA ALA A 77 -5.59 3.93 -6.97
C ALA A 77 -4.67 3.51 -8.13
N ALA A 78 -3.52 4.16 -8.30
CA ALA A 78 -2.53 3.78 -9.31
C ALA A 78 -1.94 2.39 -9.05
N VAL A 79 -1.62 2.08 -7.79
CA VAL A 79 -1.13 0.77 -7.35
C VAL A 79 -2.16 -0.32 -7.62
N VAL A 80 -3.43 -0.10 -7.27
CA VAL A 80 -4.51 -1.07 -7.52
C VAL A 80 -4.63 -1.37 -9.01
N ARG A 81 -4.70 -0.35 -9.86
CA ARG A 81 -4.80 -0.53 -11.32
C ARG A 81 -3.60 -1.29 -11.89
N LYS A 82 -2.39 -0.98 -11.43
CA LYS A 82 -1.18 -1.69 -11.83
C LYS A 82 -1.20 -3.15 -11.37
N ALA A 83 -1.58 -3.42 -10.12
CA ALA A 83 -1.70 -4.78 -9.60
C ALA A 83 -2.70 -5.62 -10.39
N LEU A 84 -3.87 -5.05 -10.73
CA LEU A 84 -4.87 -5.71 -11.57
C LEU A 84 -4.30 -6.06 -12.94
N ALA A 85 -3.55 -5.13 -13.56
CA ALA A 85 -2.86 -5.38 -14.83
C ALA A 85 -1.75 -6.46 -14.72
N GLU A 86 -1.09 -6.57 -13.56
CA GLU A 86 -0.09 -7.61 -13.26
C GLU A 86 -0.69 -8.95 -12.83
N GLY A 87 -2.03 -9.07 -12.81
CA GLY A 87 -2.73 -10.33 -12.53
C GLY A 87 -3.15 -10.53 -11.08
N TRP A 88 -3.09 -9.50 -10.24
CA TRP A 88 -3.72 -9.56 -8.91
C TRP A 88 -5.23 -9.77 -9.04
N ARG A 89 -5.74 -10.79 -8.35
CA ARG A 89 -7.17 -11.16 -8.34
C ARG A 89 -7.76 -10.94 -6.95
N PRO A 90 -8.31 -9.75 -6.65
CA PRO A 90 -8.79 -9.41 -5.31
C PRO A 90 -9.99 -10.26 -4.86
N ASN A 91 -10.76 -10.79 -5.80
CA ASN A 91 -11.97 -11.57 -5.54
C ASN A 91 -11.73 -13.07 -5.32
N GLN A 92 -10.51 -13.56 -5.54
CA GLN A 92 -10.16 -14.97 -5.37
C GLN A 92 -9.41 -15.17 -4.05
N PRO A 93 -9.78 -16.16 -3.22
CA PRO A 93 -8.99 -16.53 -2.06
C PRO A 93 -7.66 -17.10 -2.55
N ALA A 94 -6.61 -16.31 -2.43
CA ALA A 94 -5.26 -16.68 -2.83
C ALA A 94 -4.25 -16.16 -1.80
N ALA A 95 -2.99 -16.57 -1.96
CA ALA A 95 -1.88 -16.00 -1.21
C ALA A 95 -1.80 -14.47 -1.40
N ALA A 96 -1.07 -13.81 -0.51
CA ALA A 96 -0.81 -12.39 -0.64
C ALA A 96 -0.05 -12.12 -1.94
N PHE A 97 -0.51 -11.13 -2.70
CA PHE A 97 0.17 -10.66 -3.90
C PHE A 97 1.16 -9.57 -3.51
N HIS A 98 2.44 -9.75 -3.82
CA HIS A 98 3.48 -8.81 -3.47
C HIS A 98 3.90 -8.00 -4.70
N MET A 99 3.97 -6.68 -4.56
CA MET A 99 4.52 -5.82 -5.61
C MET A 99 5.32 -4.66 -5.01
N ALA A 100 6.23 -4.10 -5.79
CA ALA A 100 6.79 -2.78 -5.50
C ALA A 100 5.84 -1.69 -6.02
N ALA A 101 5.73 -0.59 -5.28
CA ALA A 101 5.02 0.58 -5.78
C ALA A 101 5.61 0.99 -7.14
N PRO A 102 4.79 1.47 -8.09
CA PRO A 102 5.34 2.11 -9.27
C PRO A 102 6.31 3.21 -8.83
N ASP A 103 7.39 3.41 -9.59
CA ASP A 103 8.28 4.54 -9.36
C ASP A 103 7.46 5.83 -9.55
N LEU A 104 7.04 6.39 -8.43
CA LEU A 104 6.29 7.63 -8.34
C LEU A 104 7.22 8.81 -8.03
N SER A 105 8.54 8.61 -8.15
CA SER A 105 9.49 9.71 -8.11
C SER A 105 8.98 10.78 -9.07
N PRO A 106 8.72 12.01 -8.61
CA PRO A 106 8.46 13.09 -9.55
C PRO A 106 9.69 13.15 -10.45
N LYS A 107 9.52 12.82 -11.74
CA LYS A 107 10.58 13.06 -12.72
C LYS A 107 11.04 14.50 -12.51
N PRO A 108 12.35 14.77 -12.38
CA PRO A 108 12.83 16.14 -12.30
C PRO A 108 12.26 16.87 -13.50
N ARG A 109 11.50 17.94 -13.26
CA ARG A 109 11.11 18.86 -14.33
C ARG A 109 12.41 19.45 -14.85
N THR A 110 12.83 19.02 -16.03
CA THR A 110 13.92 19.62 -16.76
C THR A 110 13.57 21.10 -17.00
N PRO A 111 14.49 22.04 -16.74
CA PRO A 111 14.28 23.46 -17.04
C PRO A 111 14.14 23.72 -18.54
#